data_AF-A0A1W2EFQ4-F1
#
_entry.id   AF-A0A1W2EFQ4-F1
#
_cell.length_a   1.000
_cell.length_b   1.000
_cell.length_c   1.000
_cell.angle_alpha   90.00
_cell.angle_beta   90.00
_cell.angle_gamma   90.00
#
_symmetry.space_group_name_H-M   'P 1'
#
loop_
_entity.id
_entity.type
_entity.pdbx_description
1 polymer ?
#
loop_
_entity_poly.entity_id
_entity_poly.type
_entity_poly.pdbx_seq_one_letter_code
_entity_poly.pdbx_strand_id
1 'polypeptide(L)'
;MSKVLEQIDWDFITEEIHEKGFPIISKFLSDKQCNELIQSYDHPQAYRKTVAMECYRFGLGEYKYFNYPLPEIIQQIRTNIYPELAPIGQCMV
;
A
#
# COMPACT_ATOMS: atom_id res chain seq x y z
N MET A 1 -0.93 3.21 13.92
CA MET A 1 -1.58 2.57 12.76
C MET A 1 -2.82 1.78 13.18
N SER A 2 -2.75 0.92 14.22
CA SER A 2 -3.86 0.07 14.70
C SER A 2 -5.21 0.79 14.83
N LYS A 3 -5.23 1.98 15.43
CA LYS A 3 -6.47 2.71 15.69
C LYS A 3 -7.26 3.14 14.44
N VAL A 4 -6.57 3.37 13.31
CA VAL A 4 -7.26 3.68 12.04
C VAL A 4 -7.90 2.42 11.48
N LEU A 5 -7.18 1.30 11.55
CA LEU A 5 -7.64 -0.01 11.05
C LEU A 5 -8.87 -0.51 11.80
N GLU A 6 -8.92 -0.31 13.12
CA GLU A 6 -10.07 -0.63 13.97
C GLU A 6 -11.33 0.21 13.65
N GLN A 7 -11.18 1.34 12.95
CA GLN A 7 -12.27 2.24 12.57
C GLN A 7 -12.76 2.02 11.13
N ILE A 8 -12.12 1.12 10.39
CA ILE A 8 -12.54 0.79 9.03
C ILE A 8 -13.75 -0.12 9.12
N ASP A 9 -14.84 0.30 8.48
CA ASP A 9 -16.02 -0.53 8.26
C ASP A 9 -15.72 -1.50 7.10
N TRP A 10 -15.27 -2.71 7.44
CA TRP A 10 -14.87 -3.72 6.45
C TRP A 10 -16.02 -4.26 5.63
N ASP A 11 -17.24 -4.24 6.16
CA ASP A 11 -18.44 -4.64 5.42
C ASP A 11 -18.70 -3.63 4.30
N PHE A 12 -18.68 -2.33 4.63
CA PHE A 12 -18.79 -1.26 3.64
C PHE A 12 -17.66 -1.29 2.60
N ILE A 13 -16.42 -1.51 3.03
CA ILE A 13 -15.28 -1.62 2.11
C ILE A 13 -15.45 -2.81 1.15
N THR A 14 -15.97 -3.92 1.62
CA THR A 14 -16.24 -5.12 0.82
C THR A 14 -17.30 -4.83 -0.24
N GLU A 15 -18.40 -4.17 0.14
CA GLU A 15 -19.45 -3.74 -0.79
C GLU A 15 -18.90 -2.78 -1.87
N GLU A 16 -18.14 -1.75 -1.48
CA GLU A 16 -17.51 -0.81 -2.43
C GLU A 16 -16.56 -1.52 -3.40
N ILE A 17 -15.78 -2.51 -2.93
CA ILE A 17 -14.94 -3.34 -3.79
C ILE A 17 -15.79 -4.11 -4.79
N HIS A 18 -16.89 -4.73 -4.35
CA HIS A 18 -17.76 -5.51 -5.24
C HIS A 18 -18.47 -4.63 -6.28
N GLU A 19 -18.91 -3.43 -5.90
CA GLU A 19 -19.65 -2.53 -6.80
C GLU A 19 -18.74 -1.73 -7.74
N LYS A 20 -17.62 -1.20 -7.24
CA LYS A 20 -16.77 -0.23 -7.96
C LYS A 20 -15.41 -0.80 -8.34
N GLY A 21 -15.02 -1.95 -7.78
CA GLY A 21 -13.69 -2.55 -7.95
C GLY A 21 -12.61 -1.92 -7.07
N PHE A 22 -12.90 -0.83 -6.34
CA PHE A 22 -11.97 -0.20 -5.42
C PHE A 22 -12.70 0.64 -4.35
N PRO A 23 -12.20 0.67 -3.11
CA PRO A 23 -12.68 1.56 -2.06
C PRO A 23 -11.73 2.76 -1.86
N ILE A 24 -12.22 3.83 -1.22
CA ILE A 24 -11.39 4.96 -0.78
C ILE A 24 -11.41 5.07 0.75
N ILE A 25 -10.24 4.91 1.38
CA ILE A 25 -10.08 5.06 2.83
C ILE A 25 -9.41 6.40 3.11
N SER A 26 -10.19 7.35 3.62
CA SER A 26 -9.70 8.69 3.94
C SER A 26 -8.80 8.68 5.18
N LYS A 27 -7.74 9.51 5.16
CA LYS A 27 -6.82 9.71 6.30
C LYS A 27 -6.18 8.41 6.81
N PHE A 28 -5.92 7.47 5.91
CA PHE A 28 -5.30 6.20 6.25
C PHE A 28 -3.89 6.37 6.86
N LEU A 29 -3.12 7.33 6.33
CA LEU A 29 -1.84 7.76 6.87
C LEU A 29 -1.95 9.20 7.39
N SER A 30 -1.25 9.48 8.49
CA SER A 30 -1.04 10.85 8.93
C SER A 30 -0.06 11.59 8.01
N ASP A 31 -0.15 12.92 7.95
CA ASP A 31 0.76 13.74 7.15
C ASP A 31 2.23 13.49 7.45
N LYS A 32 2.55 13.22 8.73
CA LYS A 32 3.90 12.84 9.16
C LYS A 32 4.36 11.54 8.50
N GLN A 33 3.54 10.51 8.50
CA GLN A 33 3.86 9.23 7.86
C GLN A 33 3.98 9.36 6.34
N CYS A 34 3.12 10.18 5.71
CA CYS A 34 3.24 10.49 4.29
C CYS A 34 4.60 11.15 3.99
N ASN A 35 5.00 12.15 4.78
CA ASN A 35 6.27 12.83 4.61
C ASN A 35 7.48 11.90 4.81
N GLU A 36 7.42 11.01 5.81
CA GLU A 36 8.45 10.00 6.04
C GLU A 36 8.62 9.07 4.82
N LEU A 37 7.51 8.62 4.22
CA LEU A 37 7.55 7.79 3.01
C LEU A 37 8.07 8.56 1.80
N ILE A 38 7.66 9.82 1.60
CA ILE A 38 8.15 10.67 0.52
C ILE A 38 9.67 10.84 0.63
N GLN A 39 10.18 11.19 1.81
CA GLN A 39 11.62 11.36 2.04
C GLN A 39 12.37 10.04 1.85
N SER A 40 11.77 8.90 2.17
CA SER A 40 12.40 7.59 1.97
C SER A 40 12.70 7.27 0.50
N TYR A 41 11.96 7.87 -0.44
CA TYR A 41 12.12 7.62 -1.88
C TYR A 41 13.52 7.95 -2.42
N ASP A 42 14.13 8.98 -1.86
CA ASP A 42 15.46 9.45 -2.26
C ASP A 42 16.60 8.71 -1.56
N HIS A 43 16.30 7.71 -0.72
CA HIS A 43 17.30 6.87 -0.04
C HIS A 43 17.51 5.55 -0.80
N PRO A 44 18.55 5.40 -1.63
CA PRO A 44 18.70 4.23 -2.50
C PRO A 44 18.87 2.93 -1.70
N GLN A 45 19.45 3.01 -0.49
CA GLN A 45 19.65 1.87 0.40
C GLN A 45 18.35 1.27 0.95
N ALA A 46 17.23 2.02 0.92
CA ALA A 46 15.91 1.52 1.29
C ALA A 46 15.35 0.54 0.24
N TYR A 47 15.97 0.45 -0.95
CA TYR A 47 15.47 -0.31 -2.09
C TYR A 47 16.47 -1.36 -2.52
N ARG A 48 15.98 -2.57 -2.80
CA ARG A 48 16.80 -3.67 -3.31
C ARG A 48 16.93 -3.65 -4.84
N LYS A 49 16.00 -2.98 -5.53
CA LYS A 49 15.95 -2.91 -6.99
C LYS A 49 15.20 -1.66 -7.44
N THR A 50 15.77 -0.98 -8.41
CA THR A 50 15.12 0.10 -9.16
C THR A 50 14.98 -0.35 -10.60
N VAL A 51 13.78 -0.14 -11.16
CA VAL A 51 13.45 -0.42 -12.56
C VAL A 51 13.24 0.93 -13.23
N ALA A 52 14.19 1.32 -14.09
CA ALA A 52 14.01 2.46 -14.99
C ALA A 52 12.99 2.07 -16.07
N MET A 53 11.81 2.68 -16.05
CA MET A 53 10.69 2.29 -16.92
C MET A 53 10.98 2.63 -18.38
N GLU A 54 11.81 3.64 -18.64
CA GLU A 54 12.23 4.06 -19.98
C GLU A 54 12.95 2.93 -20.72
N CYS A 55 13.77 2.16 -19.99
CA CYS A 55 14.52 1.04 -20.55
C CYS A 55 13.60 -0.07 -21.09
N TYR A 56 12.37 -0.16 -20.59
CA TYR A 56 11.38 -1.17 -20.99
C TYR A 56 10.27 -0.60 -21.86
N ARG A 57 10.36 0.66 -22.29
CA ARG A 57 9.33 1.37 -23.06
C ARG A 57 7.96 1.42 -22.35
N PHE A 58 7.97 1.43 -21.01
CA PHE A 58 6.76 1.53 -20.18
C PHE A 58 6.37 2.98 -19.85
N GLY A 59 7.07 3.97 -20.43
CA GLY A 59 6.89 5.38 -20.13
C GLY A 59 8.10 5.96 -19.41
N LEU A 60 7.96 7.20 -18.96
CA LEU A 60 8.96 7.92 -18.17
C LEU A 60 8.77 7.64 -16.68
N GLY A 61 9.89 7.50 -15.96
CA GLY A 61 9.90 7.28 -14.51
C GLY A 61 10.58 5.99 -14.10
N GLU A 62 10.58 5.76 -12.80
CA GLU A 62 11.23 4.60 -12.20
C GLU A 62 10.29 3.93 -11.18
N TYR A 63 10.45 2.62 -11.02
CA TYR A 63 9.74 1.84 -10.02
C TYR A 63 10.74 1.17 -9.07
N LYS A 64 10.57 1.36 -7.76
CA LYS A 64 11.51 0.84 -6.75
C LYS A 64 10.86 -0.23 -5.88
N TYR A 65 11.58 -1.33 -5.65
CA TYR A 65 11.20 -2.38 -4.71
C TYR A 65 11.95 -2.19 -3.39
N PHE A 66 11.22 -2.05 -2.28
CA PHE A 66 11.81 -1.95 -0.94
C PHE A 66 12.70 -3.17 -0.63
N ASN A 67 13.78 -2.90 0.12
CA ASN A 67 14.63 -3.92 0.69
C ASN A 67 14.02 -4.50 1.97
N TYR A 68 14.58 -5.60 2.47
CA TYR A 68 14.22 -6.19 3.76
C TYR A 68 15.26 -5.85 4.83
N PRO A 69 14.85 -5.62 6.10
CA PRO A 69 13.46 -5.58 6.57
C PRO A 69 12.71 -4.37 6.00
N LEU A 70 11.38 -4.51 5.85
CA LEU A 70 10.54 -3.43 5.33
C LEU A 70 10.50 -2.26 6.31
N PRO A 71 10.30 -1.02 5.83
CA PRO A 71 9.94 0.09 6.69
C PRO A 71 8.73 -0.27 7.55
N GLU A 72 8.78 0.07 8.84
CA GLU A 72 7.79 -0.34 9.82
C GLU A 72 6.35 -0.03 9.39
N ILE A 73 6.14 1.16 8.82
CA ILE A 73 4.84 1.61 8.29
C ILE A 73 4.31 0.62 7.23
N ILE A 74 5.15 0.23 6.27
CA ILE A 74 4.78 -0.68 5.18
C ILE A 74 4.51 -2.09 5.73
N GLN A 75 5.34 -2.55 6.67
CA GLN A 75 5.14 -3.84 7.33
C GLN A 75 3.79 -3.87 8.05
N GLN A 76 3.48 -2.85 8.86
CA GLN A 76 2.22 -2.76 9.60
C GLN A 76 1.00 -2.73 8.67
N ILE A 77 1.05 -1.96 7.57
CA ILE A 77 -0.06 -1.92 6.61
C ILE A 77 -0.31 -3.31 6.05
N ARG A 78 0.74 -3.99 5.57
CA ARG A 78 0.61 -5.32 4.97
C ARG A 78 0.06 -6.36 5.94
N THR A 79 0.55 -6.38 7.18
CA THR A 79 0.13 -7.39 8.16
C THR A 79 -1.29 -7.19 8.65
N ASN A 80 -1.80 -5.96 8.65
CA ASN A 80 -3.15 -5.68 9.16
C ASN A 80 -4.22 -5.60 8.06
N ILE A 81 -3.86 -5.18 6.84
CA ILE A 81 -4.84 -5.03 5.74
C ILE A 81 -5.05 -6.34 4.98
N TYR A 82 -3.99 -7.11 4.72
CA TYR A 82 -4.12 -8.31 3.89
C TYR A 82 -5.04 -9.39 4.48
N PRO A 83 -5.09 -9.62 5.81
CA PRO A 83 -6.06 -10.56 6.39
C PRO A 83 -7.51 -10.18 6.10
N GLU A 84 -7.82 -8.88 6.07
CA GLU A 84 -9.18 -8.38 5.83
C GLU A 84 -9.54 -8.41 4.34
N LEU A 85 -8.57 -8.19 3.45
CA LEU A 85 -8.79 -8.27 2.00
C LEU A 85 -8.81 -9.70 1.45
N ALA A 86 -8.14 -10.64 2.12
CA ALA A 86 -7.99 -12.01 1.61
C ALA A 86 -9.33 -12.75 1.38
N PRO A 87 -10.34 -12.65 2.27
CA PRO A 87 -11.67 -13.24 2.04
C PRO A 87 -12.41 -12.65 0.85
N ILE A 88 -12.29 -11.34 0.61
CA ILE A 88 -12.99 -10.63 -0.48
C ILE A 88 -12.62 -11.22 -1.85
N GLY A 89 -11.33 -11.50 -2.05
CA GLY A 89 -10.83 -12.13 -3.28
C GLY A 89 -11.23 -13.58 -3.47
N GLN A 90 -11.60 -14.28 -2.39
CA GLN A 90 -12.01 -15.70 -2.42
C GLN A 90 -13.50 -15.87 -2.75
N CYS A 91 -14.32 -14.83 -2.57
CA CYS A 91 -15.74 -14.81 -2.94
C CYS A 91 -16.00 -14.56 -4.44
N MET A 92 -14.98 -14.36 -5.28
CA MET A 92 -15.13 -14.18 -6.74
C MET A 92 -15.28 -15.49 -7.53
N VAL A 93 -15.90 -16.53 -6.95
CA VAL A 93 -16.12 -17.83 -7.62
C VAL A 93 -17.60 -18.17 -7.65
#